data_AF-A0A3D5JPG6-F1
#
_entry.id   AF-A0A3D5JPG6-F1
#
_cell.length_a   1.000
_cell.length_b   1.000
_cell.length_c   1.000
_cell.angle_alpha   90.00
_cell.angle_beta   90.00
_cell.angle_gamma   90.00
#
_symmetry.space_group_name_H-M   'P 1'
#
loop_
_entity.id
_entity.type
_entity.pdbx_description
1 polymer ?
#
loop_
_entity_poly.entity_id
_entity_poly.type
_entity_poly.pdbx_seq_one_letter_code
_entity_poly.pdbx_strand_id
1 'polypeptide(L)'
;MRRRLLRAAVLAPAVAALASLPGCSMPVQVDGTFLQPWRSHLDWTMADWQRSVRLAQRLGCTRLVLQWSGIHGAPEGDWLLPDASVRMLFTAAAEAGITVRVGLPFEQSWWKA
;
A
#
# COMPACT_ATOMS: atom_id res chain seq x y z
N MET A 1 -0.78 48.52 28.49
CA MET A 1 0.27 47.48 28.66
C MET A 1 -0.03 46.48 29.79
N ARG A 2 -0.23 46.91 31.05
CA ARG A 2 -0.50 46.05 32.23
C ARG A 2 -1.57 44.95 32.05
N ARG A 3 -2.73 45.27 31.48
CA ARG A 3 -3.82 44.29 31.23
C ARG A 3 -3.47 43.20 30.21
N ARG A 4 -2.60 43.50 29.23
CA ARG A 4 -2.16 42.50 28.23
C ARG A 4 -1.13 41.54 28.84
N LEU A 5 -0.26 42.05 29.70
CA LEU A 5 0.72 41.24 30.44
C LEU A 5 0.04 40.31 31.45
N LEU A 6 -0.99 40.78 32.14
CA LEU A 6 -1.79 39.95 33.06
C LEU A 6 -2.56 38.83 32.33
N ARG A 7 -3.12 39.11 31.14
CA ARG A 7 -3.78 38.09 30.32
C ARG A 7 -2.80 37.03 29.82
N ALA A 8 -1.59 37.44 29.44
CA ALA A 8 -0.54 36.50 29.03
C ALA A 8 -0.10 35.58 30.19
N ALA A 9 0.02 36.13 31.41
CA ALA A 9 0.39 35.36 32.60
C ALA A 9 -0.66 34.30 33.00
N VAL A 10 -1.94 34.56 32.75
CA VAL A 10 -3.03 33.60 33.04
C VAL A 10 -3.10 32.47 32.02
N LEU A 11 -2.72 32.73 30.76
CA LEU A 11 -2.84 31.76 29.67
C LEU A 11 -1.58 30.90 29.48
N ALA A 12 -0.42 31.38 29.92
CA ALA A 12 0.86 30.67 29.81
C ALA A 12 0.86 29.23 30.40
N PRO A 13 0.25 28.97 31.58
CA PRO A 13 0.23 27.62 32.16
C PRO A 13 -0.61 26.63 31.35
N ALA A 14 -1.74 27.10 30.78
CA ALA A 14 -2.62 26.26 29.97
C ALA A 14 -1.98 25.88 28.63
N VAL A 15 -1.27 26.82 28.00
CA VAL A 15 -0.52 26.56 26.76
C VAL A 15 0.65 25.60 27.02
N ALA A 16 1.37 25.76 28.14
CA ALA A 16 2.45 24.85 28.53
C ALA A 16 1.92 23.43 28.81
N ALA A 17 0.76 23.29 29.46
CA ALA A 17 0.12 22.00 29.71
C ALA A 17 -0.31 21.30 28.42
N LEU A 18 -0.86 22.05 27.45
CA LEU A 18 -1.23 21.51 26.12
C LEU A 18 -0.01 21.09 25.29
N ALA A 19 1.12 21.79 25.44
CA ALA A 19 2.37 21.44 24.77
C ALA A 19 3.02 20.16 25.34
N SER A 20 2.68 19.78 26.57
CA SER A 20 3.14 18.54 27.22
C SER A 20 2.24 17.32 26.98
N LEU A 21 1.12 17.48 26.28
CA LEU A 21 0.33 16.32 25.89
C LEU A 21 1.16 15.50 24.90
N PRO A 22 1.38 14.18 25.14
CA PRO A 22 2.00 13.32 24.16
C PRO A 22 1.21 13.49 22.87
N GLY A 23 1.88 13.97 21.82
CA GLY A 23 1.21 14.26 20.57
C GLY A 23 0.44 13.03 20.14
N CYS A 24 -0.85 13.18 19.85
CA CYS A 24 -1.62 12.17 19.14
C CYS A 24 -0.97 12.01 17.76
N SER A 25 0.12 11.24 17.66
CA SER A 25 0.57 10.74 16.38
C SER A 25 -0.59 9.91 15.85
N MET A 26 -1.02 10.18 14.62
CA MET A 26 -1.97 9.32 13.95
C MET A 26 -1.44 7.88 14.04
N PRO A 27 -2.30 6.88 14.34
CA PRO A 27 -1.87 5.50 14.33
C PRO A 27 -1.15 5.22 13.01
N VAL A 28 -0.05 4.47 13.05
CA VAL A 28 0.61 4.03 11.81
C VAL A 28 -0.44 3.29 10.98
N GLN A 29 -0.88 3.91 9.89
CA GLN A 29 -1.84 3.32 8.98
C GLN A 29 -1.05 2.53 7.93
N VAL A 30 -1.32 1.23 7.85
CA VAL A 30 -0.87 0.41 6.74
C VAL A 30 -1.76 0.76 5.55
N ASP A 31 -1.28 1.67 4.70
CA ASP A 31 -2.02 2.18 3.52
C ASP A 31 -1.77 1.33 2.27
N GLY A 32 -0.93 0.30 2.35
CA GLY A 32 -0.56 -0.52 1.22
C GLY A 32 -0.25 -1.97 1.55
N THR A 33 -0.43 -2.82 0.55
CA THR A 33 -0.14 -4.26 0.65
C THR A 33 0.49 -4.79 -0.64
N PHE A 34 1.03 -6.00 -0.56
CA PHE A 34 1.57 -6.73 -1.70
C PHE A 34 0.54 -7.72 -2.26
N LEU A 35 0.53 -7.86 -3.58
CA LEU A 35 -0.08 -8.98 -4.28
C LEU A 35 1.04 -9.76 -4.97
N GLN A 36 1.27 -10.99 -4.53
CA GLN A 36 2.27 -11.87 -5.13
C GLN A 36 1.56 -12.84 -6.09
N PRO A 37 1.76 -12.70 -7.41
CA PRO A 37 1.23 -13.66 -8.37
C PRO A 37 2.00 -14.98 -8.29
N TRP A 38 1.27 -16.07 -8.52
CA TRP A 38 1.83 -17.40 -8.75
C TRP A 38 1.48 -17.84 -10.17
N ARG A 39 2.12 -18.90 -10.67
CA ARG A 39 1.82 -19.47 -11.99
C ARG A 39 0.35 -19.85 -12.16
N SER A 40 -0.33 -20.27 -11.09
CA SER A 40 -1.77 -20.55 -11.10
C SER A 40 -2.65 -19.32 -11.32
N HIS A 41 -2.13 -18.11 -11.09
CA HIS A 41 -2.85 -16.86 -11.34
C HIS A 41 -2.82 -16.43 -12.81
N LEU A 42 -2.12 -17.18 -13.67
CA LEU A 42 -2.23 -16.99 -15.13
C LEU A 42 -3.66 -17.27 -15.62
N ASP A 43 -4.37 -18.14 -14.93
CA ASP A 43 -5.75 -18.53 -15.24
C ASP A 43 -6.79 -17.65 -14.51
N TRP A 44 -6.36 -16.62 -13.78
CA TRP A 44 -7.29 -15.75 -13.05
C TRP A 44 -8.16 -14.93 -13.99
N THR A 45 -9.46 -14.97 -13.70
CA THR A 45 -10.46 -14.15 -14.36
C THR A 45 -10.48 -12.73 -13.78
N MET A 46 -11.16 -11.81 -14.46
CA MET A 46 -11.43 -10.47 -13.90
C MET A 46 -12.03 -10.54 -12.48
N ALA A 47 -12.93 -11.50 -12.23
CA ALA A 47 -13.57 -11.64 -10.92
C ALA A 47 -12.57 -11.99 -9.80
N ASP A 48 -11.52 -12.76 -10.12
CA ASP A 48 -10.46 -13.14 -9.19
C ASP A 48 -9.55 -11.95 -8.87
N TRP A 49 -9.17 -11.16 -9.88
CA TRP A 49 -8.44 -9.91 -9.69
C TRP A 49 -9.22 -8.91 -8.83
N GLN A 50 -10.49 -8.69 -9.16
CA GLN A 50 -11.37 -7.83 -8.37
C GLN A 50 -11.55 -8.33 -6.93
N ARG A 51 -11.65 -9.65 -6.71
CA ARG A 51 -11.74 -10.23 -5.35
C ARG A 51 -10.50 -9.87 -4.54
N SER A 52 -9.32 -10.00 -5.13
CA SER A 52 -8.04 -9.69 -4.48
C SER A 52 -7.89 -8.19 -4.17
N VAL A 53 -8.22 -7.32 -5.13
CA VAL A 53 -8.17 -5.87 -4.93
C VAL A 53 -9.16 -5.40 -3.87
N ARG A 54 -10.41 -5.91 -3.89
CA ARG A 54 -11.41 -5.58 -2.87
C ARG A 54 -11.01 -6.04 -1.47
N LEU A 55 -10.23 -7.12 -1.35
CA LEU A 55 -9.68 -7.51 -0.04
C LEU A 55 -8.75 -6.42 0.50
N ALA A 56 -7.82 -5.91 -0.33
CA ALA A 56 -6.96 -4.80 0.06
C ALA A 56 -7.76 -3.55 0.44
N GLN A 57 -8.79 -3.21 -0.36
CA GLN A 57 -9.67 -2.06 -0.09
C GLN A 57 -10.37 -2.19 1.27
N ARG A 58 -10.93 -3.36 1.60
CA ARG A 58 -11.61 -3.61 2.89
C ARG A 58 -10.66 -3.53 4.09
N LEU A 59 -9.37 -3.76 3.88
CA LEU A 59 -8.34 -3.62 4.90
C LEU A 59 -7.86 -2.16 5.05
N GLY A 60 -8.45 -1.22 4.32
CA GLY A 60 -8.08 0.20 4.35
C GLY A 60 -6.86 0.54 3.49
N CYS A 61 -6.39 -0.39 2.65
CA CYS A 61 -5.28 -0.10 1.74
C CYS A 61 -5.75 0.76 0.57
N THR A 62 -4.97 1.78 0.25
CA THR A 62 -5.13 2.64 -0.93
C THR A 62 -4.08 2.34 -2.01
N ARG A 63 -3.07 1.54 -1.68
CA ARG A 63 -1.99 1.13 -2.58
C ARG A 63 -1.84 -0.39 -2.63
N LEU A 64 -1.60 -0.92 -3.81
CA LEU A 64 -1.28 -2.33 -4.02
C LEU A 64 0.00 -2.44 -4.85
N VAL A 65 0.96 -3.20 -4.35
CA VAL A 65 2.20 -3.49 -5.08
C VAL A 65 2.11 -4.91 -5.61
N LEU A 66 2.00 -5.06 -6.94
CA LEU A 66 2.19 -6.35 -7.57
C LEU A 66 3.67 -6.71 -7.41
N GLN A 67 3.99 -7.69 -6.57
CA GLN A 67 5.36 -7.90 -6.11
C GLN A 67 6.30 -8.19 -7.28
N TRP A 68 5.90 -9.09 -8.17
CA TRP A 68 6.59 -9.43 -9.41
C TRP A 68 5.58 -9.67 -10.52
N SER A 69 5.90 -9.26 -11.75
CA SER A 69 5.09 -9.56 -12.92
C SER A 69 5.42 -10.91 -13.57
N GLY A 70 6.43 -11.62 -13.06
CA GLY A 70 6.86 -12.92 -13.53
C GLY A 70 8.07 -13.42 -12.76
N ILE A 71 8.54 -14.62 -13.11
CA ILE A 71 9.75 -15.24 -12.57
C ILE A 71 10.56 -15.83 -13.72
N HIS A 72 11.85 -15.50 -13.74
CA HIS A 72 12.86 -16.05 -14.63
C HIS A 72 13.84 -16.95 -13.87
N GLY A 73 14.15 -18.13 -14.43
CA GLY A 73 15.05 -19.11 -13.85
C GLY A 73 14.43 -19.97 -12.75
N ALA A 74 13.10 -20.16 -12.74
CA ALA A 74 12.43 -20.99 -11.75
C ALA A 74 12.60 -22.49 -12.00
N PRO A 75 12.69 -23.34 -10.95
CA PRO A 75 12.74 -24.80 -11.13
C PRO A 75 11.55 -25.35 -11.93
N GLU A 76 10.36 -24.77 -11.74
CA GLU A 76 9.11 -25.14 -12.42
C GLU A 76 8.96 -24.47 -13.79
N GLY A 77 9.98 -23.75 -14.24
CA GLY A 77 10.02 -23.01 -15.49
C GLY A 77 9.51 -21.57 -15.38
N ASP A 78 9.99 -20.76 -16.31
CA ASP A 78 9.68 -19.34 -16.40
C ASP A 78 8.19 -19.07 -16.65
N TRP A 79 7.74 -17.94 -16.16
CA TRP A 79 6.41 -17.42 -16.46
C TRP A 79 6.37 -15.89 -16.30
N LEU A 80 5.47 -15.27 -17.06
CA LEU A 80 5.14 -13.85 -17.00
C LEU A 80 3.62 -13.72 -16.98
N LEU A 81 3.11 -12.75 -16.24
CA LEU A 81 1.72 -12.34 -16.34
C LEU A 81 1.46 -11.81 -17.76
N PRO A 82 0.40 -12.28 -18.42
CA PRO A 82 -0.03 -11.70 -19.68
C PRO A 82 -0.41 -10.22 -19.51
N ASP A 83 -0.20 -9.42 -20.55
CA ASP A 83 -0.64 -8.02 -20.59
C ASP A 83 -2.14 -7.89 -20.27
N ALA A 84 -2.95 -8.86 -20.69
CA ALA A 84 -4.37 -8.93 -20.37
C ALA A 84 -4.61 -8.99 -18.85
N SER A 85 -3.84 -9.80 -18.11
CA SER A 85 -3.93 -9.91 -16.66
C SER A 85 -3.52 -8.61 -15.96
N VAL A 86 -2.46 -7.96 -16.43
CA VAL A 86 -2.04 -6.65 -15.91
C VAL A 86 -3.10 -5.57 -16.16
N ARG A 87 -3.73 -5.56 -17.34
CA ARG A 87 -4.86 -4.67 -17.65
C ARG A 87 -6.06 -4.95 -16.75
N MET A 88 -6.41 -6.21 -16.52
CA MET A 88 -7.50 -6.57 -15.60
C MET A 88 -7.22 -6.09 -14.17
N LEU A 89 -5.98 -6.22 -13.69
CA LEU A 89 -5.57 -5.68 -12.39
C LEU A 89 -5.75 -4.17 -12.33
N PHE A 90 -5.33 -3.42 -13.36
CA PHE A 90 -5.53 -1.97 -13.39
C PHE A 90 -7.01 -1.58 -13.43
N THR A 91 -7.85 -2.28 -14.19
CA THR A 91 -9.29 -2.05 -14.19
C THR A 91 -9.90 -2.29 -12.80
N ALA A 92 -9.61 -3.45 -12.19
CA ALA A 92 -10.09 -3.78 -10.86
C ALA A 92 -9.64 -2.77 -9.79
N ALA A 93 -8.40 -2.28 -9.89
CA ALA A 93 -7.85 -1.29 -8.99
C ALA A 93 -8.49 0.10 -9.17
N ALA A 94 -8.72 0.53 -10.42
CA ALA A 94 -9.41 1.78 -10.72
C ALA A 94 -10.84 1.77 -10.15
N GLU A 95 -11.57 0.67 -10.31
CA GLU A 95 -12.91 0.49 -9.73
C GLU A 95 -12.91 0.55 -8.19
N ALA A 96 -11.84 0.07 -7.55
CA ALA A 96 -11.69 0.07 -6.08
C ALA A 96 -11.05 1.34 -5.51
N GLY A 97 -10.62 2.29 -6.34
CA GLY A 97 -9.88 3.47 -5.91
C GLY A 97 -8.48 3.17 -5.36
N ILE A 98 -7.84 2.07 -5.82
CA ILE A 98 -6.50 1.65 -5.40
C ILE A 98 -5.46 2.02 -6.46
N THR A 99 -4.33 2.57 -6.01
CA THR A 99 -3.16 2.79 -6.86
C THR A 99 -2.32 1.53 -6.96
N VAL A 100 -1.98 1.08 -8.17
CA VAL A 100 -1.14 -0.10 -8.39
C VAL A 100 0.29 0.29 -8.75
N ARG A 101 1.28 -0.35 -8.12
CA ARG A 101 2.68 -0.36 -8.57
C ARG A 101 3.01 -1.75 -9.07
N VAL A 102 3.56 -1.85 -10.28
CA VAL A 102 3.93 -3.13 -10.88
C VAL A 102 5.41 -3.39 -10.65
N GLY A 103 5.72 -4.46 -9.93
CA GLY A 103 7.07 -4.99 -9.81
C GLY A 103 7.49 -5.66 -11.11
N LEU A 104 8.78 -5.55 -11.43
CA LEU A 104 9.38 -6.18 -12.60
C LEU A 104 9.45 -7.71 -12.43
N PRO A 105 9.69 -8.46 -13.52
CA PRO A 105 9.96 -9.88 -13.43
C PRO A 105 11.12 -10.16 -12.47
N PHE A 106 10.97 -11.18 -11.66
CA PHE A 106 11.97 -11.57 -10.68
C PHE A 106 13.00 -12.52 -11.29
N GLU A 107 14.27 -12.15 -11.22
CA GLU A 107 15.41 -12.93 -11.70
C GLU A 107 15.94 -13.84 -10.57
N GLN A 108 15.73 -15.16 -10.65
CA GLN A 108 16.24 -16.08 -9.64
C GLN A 108 17.77 -16.13 -9.55
N SER A 109 18.46 -15.81 -10.65
CA SER A 109 19.91 -15.77 -10.72
C SER A 109 20.53 -14.73 -9.77
N TRP A 110 19.78 -13.68 -9.42
CA TRP A 110 20.24 -12.61 -8.51
C TRP A 110 20.73 -13.13 -7.15
N TRP A 111 20.06 -14.13 -6.59
CA TRP A 111 20.40 -14.66 -5.26
C TRP A 111 21.49 -15.73 -5.28
N LYS A 112 21.96 -16.12 -6.47
CA LYS A 112 23.04 -17.11 -6.65
C LYS A 112 24.42 -16.45 -6.77
N ALA A 113 24.50 -15.14 -6.57
CA ALA A 113 25.74 -14.38 -6.52
C ALA A 113 26.60 -14.74 -5.29
#